data_AF-A0A453RTE7-F1
#
_entry.id   AF-A0A453RTE7-F1
#
_cell.length_a   1.000
_cell.length_b   1.000
_cell.length_c   1.000
_cell.angle_alpha   90.00
_cell.angle_beta   90.00
_cell.angle_gamma   90.00
#
_symmetry.space_group_name_H-M   'P 1'
#
loop_
_entity.id
_entity.type
_entity.pdbx_description
1 polymer ?
#
loop_
_entity_poly.entity_id
_entity_poly.type
_entity_poly.pdbx_seq_one_letter_code
_entity_poly.pdbx_strand_id
1 'polypeptide(L)'
;MTIWGNHSTTQVPDFLNAKINGRPVKEVIKDTKWLEEDFTITVQKRGGVLIQKWGRSSAASTAVSIVDAMRSLVTPTPEGDWFSTGVYTTGNPYGIAEDIVFSMPCRSKGDGDYELVKDVAMDDFLWGRIKKSEAELIAEKRCVAHLTGEGNAFCDLPGDTMLPGEM
;
A
#
# COMPACT_ATOMS: atom_id res chain seq x y z
N MET A 1 -1.65 7.87 -7.08
CA MET A 1 -2.13 7.73 -5.67
C MET A 1 -1.39 6.55 -5.08
N THR A 2 -0.99 6.65 -3.81
CA THR A 2 -0.12 5.66 -3.17
C THR A 2 -0.92 4.76 -2.22
N ILE A 3 -0.61 3.46 -2.23
CA ILE A 3 -0.93 2.56 -1.13
C ILE A 3 0.34 2.37 -0.30
N TRP A 4 0.27 2.69 0.98
CA TRP A 4 1.37 2.44 1.92
C TRP A 4 1.12 1.19 2.76
N GLY A 5 2.20 0.50 3.12
CA GLY A 5 2.17 -0.53 4.15
C GLY A 5 1.94 -1.93 3.65
N ASN A 6 1.34 -2.73 4.53
CA ASN A 6 1.01 -4.13 4.28
C ASN A 6 -0.17 -4.27 3.32
N HIS A 7 -0.28 -5.42 2.67
CA HIS A 7 -1.49 -5.80 1.93
C HIS A 7 -2.53 -6.37 2.90
N SER A 8 -3.10 -5.51 3.75
CA SER A 8 -4.04 -5.89 4.80
C SER A 8 -5.04 -4.75 5.08
N THR A 9 -5.86 -4.90 6.12
CA THR A 9 -6.71 -3.82 6.66
C THR A 9 -5.91 -2.68 7.33
N THR A 10 -4.58 -2.77 7.41
CA THR A 10 -3.74 -1.65 7.86
C THR A 10 -3.20 -0.80 6.72
N GLN A 11 -3.39 -1.20 5.46
CA GLN A 11 -2.93 -0.45 4.29
C GLN A 11 -3.47 0.99 4.31
N VAL A 12 -2.70 1.93 3.74
CA VAL A 12 -3.06 3.35 3.77
C VAL A 12 -3.24 3.90 2.36
N PRO A 13 -4.49 4.06 1.89
CA PRO A 13 -4.79 4.81 0.68
C PRO A 13 -4.52 6.30 0.88
N ASP A 14 -3.40 6.78 0.36
CA ASP A 14 -2.91 8.15 0.54
C ASP A 14 -3.65 9.13 -0.36
N PHE A 15 -4.61 9.84 0.22
CA PHE A 15 -5.31 10.94 -0.45
C PHE A 15 -4.56 12.27 -0.37
N LEU A 16 -3.58 12.42 0.53
CA LEU A 16 -2.85 13.68 0.73
C LEU A 16 -2.03 14.00 -0.52
N ASN A 17 -1.36 12.99 -1.06
CA ASN A 17 -0.52 13.11 -2.26
C ASN A 17 -1.26 12.77 -3.56
N ALA A 18 -2.49 12.29 -3.47
CA ALA A 18 -3.30 12.00 -4.64
C ALA A 18 -3.71 13.30 -5.38
N LYS A 19 -3.82 13.20 -6.70
CA LYS A 19 -4.28 14.28 -7.56
C LYS A 19 -5.46 13.84 -8.44
N ILE A 20 -6.39 14.75 -8.70
CA ILE A 20 -7.47 14.60 -9.68
C ILE A 20 -7.31 15.72 -10.72
N ASN A 21 -7.10 15.33 -11.98
CA ASN A 21 -6.83 16.26 -13.08
C ASN A 21 -5.68 17.24 -12.73
N GLY A 22 -4.59 16.71 -12.17
CA GLY A 22 -3.40 17.48 -11.77
C GLY A 22 -3.52 18.29 -10.47
N ARG A 23 -4.72 18.43 -9.89
CA ARG A 23 -4.94 19.17 -8.64
C ARG A 23 -4.95 18.25 -7.42
N PRO A 24 -4.39 18.65 -6.26
CA PRO A 24 -4.49 17.88 -5.02
C PRO A 24 -5.92 17.46 -4.70
N VAL A 25 -6.13 16.23 -4.23
CA VAL A 25 -7.47 15.70 -3.94
C VAL A 25 -8.24 16.59 -2.96
N LYS A 26 -7.60 17.16 -1.93
CA LYS A 26 -8.23 18.08 -0.96
C LYS A 26 -8.75 19.38 -1.60
N GLU A 27 -8.26 19.73 -2.79
CA GLU A 27 -8.78 20.87 -3.56
C GLU A 27 -10.05 20.53 -4.34
N VAL A 28 -10.29 19.25 -4.64
CA VAL A 28 -11.40 18.77 -5.46
C VAL A 28 -12.51 18.15 -4.60
N ILE A 29 -12.14 17.29 -3.65
CA ILE A 29 -13.03 16.68 -2.68
C ILE A 29 -12.90 17.46 -1.37
N LYS A 30 -13.93 18.24 -1.05
CA LYS A 30 -13.95 19.11 0.15
C LYS A 30 -14.37 18.37 1.43
N ASP A 31 -14.94 17.19 1.28
CA ASP A 31 -15.34 16.36 2.41
C ASP A 31 -14.13 15.66 3.03
N THR A 32 -13.51 16.32 4.00
CA THR A 32 -12.34 15.79 4.71
C THR A 32 -12.71 14.57 5.55
N LYS A 33 -13.93 14.53 6.12
CA LYS A 33 -14.38 13.38 6.90
C LYS A 33 -14.48 12.14 6.02
N TRP A 34 -15.04 12.28 4.82
CA TRP A 34 -15.08 11.18 3.86
C TRP A 34 -13.68 10.69 3.47
N LEU A 35 -12.74 11.61 3.22
CA LEU A 35 -11.34 11.25 2.90
C LEU A 35 -10.67 10.49 4.05
N GLU A 36 -10.91 10.92 5.28
CA GLU A 36 -10.25 10.35 6.45
C GLU A 36 -10.88 9.03 6.91
N GLU A 37 -12.20 8.92 6.90
CA GLU A 37 -12.94 7.77 7.46
C GLU A 37 -13.42 6.82 6.37
N ASP A 38 -14.26 7.30 5.46
CA ASP A 38 -15.02 6.44 4.53
C ASP A 38 -14.17 5.94 3.37
N PHE A 39 -13.22 6.75 2.89
CA PHE A 39 -12.41 6.43 1.71
C PHE A 39 -11.57 5.18 1.94
N THR A 40 -10.81 5.13 3.05
CA THR A 40 -10.00 3.97 3.42
C THR A 40 -10.88 2.72 3.58
N ILE A 41 -12.00 2.83 4.29
CA ILE A 41 -12.94 1.72 4.48
C ILE A 41 -13.50 1.22 3.14
N THR A 42 -13.81 2.12 2.22
CA THR A 42 -14.33 1.78 0.89
C THR A 42 -13.33 0.97 0.09
N VAL A 43 -12.05 1.34 0.11
CA VAL A 43 -10.98 0.58 -0.56
C VAL A 43 -10.83 -0.80 0.10
N GLN A 44 -10.71 -0.85 1.42
CA GLN A 44 -10.50 -2.11 2.16
C GLN A 44 -11.64 -3.11 1.96
N LYS A 45 -12.90 -2.66 1.96
CA LYS A 45 -14.07 -3.54 1.83
C LYS A 45 -14.41 -3.91 0.40
N ARG A 46 -13.68 -3.40 -0.60
CA ARG A 46 -14.03 -3.57 -2.01
C ARG A 46 -14.12 -5.04 -2.43
N GLY A 47 -13.16 -5.86 -2.03
CA GLY A 47 -13.15 -7.30 -2.35
C GLY A 47 -14.37 -8.02 -1.78
N GLY A 48 -14.74 -7.74 -0.53
CA GLY A 48 -15.90 -8.34 0.13
C GLY A 48 -17.21 -7.99 -0.57
N VAL A 49 -17.40 -6.73 -1.00
CA VAL A 49 -18.57 -6.32 -1.79
C VAL A 49 -18.61 -7.03 -3.14
N LEU A 50 -17.45 -7.29 -3.76
CA LEU A 50 -17.39 -8.03 -5.02
C LEU A 50 -17.77 -9.51 -4.82
N ILE A 51 -17.26 -10.18 -3.80
CA ILE A 51 -17.66 -11.57 -3.50
C ILE A 51 -19.16 -11.67 -3.27
N GLN A 52 -19.75 -10.75 -2.48
CA GLN A 52 -21.19 -10.75 -2.22
C GLN A 52 -22.02 -10.61 -3.51
N LYS A 53 -21.55 -9.79 -4.45
CA LYS A 53 -22.27 -9.56 -5.72
C LYS A 53 -22.04 -10.66 -6.76
N TRP A 54 -20.82 -11.19 -6.86
CA TRP A 54 -20.43 -12.08 -7.95
C TRP A 54 -20.39 -13.55 -7.55
N GLY A 55 -20.42 -13.86 -6.25
CA GLY A 55 -20.28 -15.22 -5.71
C GLY A 55 -18.89 -15.83 -5.95
N ARG A 56 -17.92 -15.03 -6.41
CA ARG A 56 -16.56 -15.46 -6.79
C ARG A 56 -15.56 -14.35 -6.48
N SER A 57 -14.28 -14.73 -6.40
CA SER A 57 -13.18 -13.80 -6.14
C SER A 57 -13.02 -12.74 -7.25
N SER A 58 -12.29 -11.67 -6.94
CA SER A 58 -11.94 -10.57 -7.83
C SER A 58 -10.88 -10.94 -8.89
N ALA A 59 -10.81 -12.21 -9.31
CA ALA A 59 -9.75 -12.77 -10.14
C ALA A 59 -9.44 -11.97 -11.42
N ALA A 60 -10.46 -11.51 -12.14
CA ALA A 60 -10.26 -10.73 -13.37
C ALA A 60 -9.58 -9.38 -13.10
N SER A 61 -10.00 -8.65 -12.06
CA SER A 61 -9.36 -7.39 -11.67
C SER A 61 -7.96 -7.60 -11.09
N THR A 62 -7.74 -8.70 -10.34
CA THR A 62 -6.41 -9.05 -9.85
C THR A 62 -5.45 -9.40 -11.00
N ALA A 63 -5.93 -10.10 -12.03
CA ALA A 63 -5.12 -10.37 -13.21
C ALA A 63 -4.71 -9.08 -13.93
N VAL A 64 -5.62 -8.10 -14.03
CA VAL A 64 -5.31 -6.77 -14.58
C VAL A 64 -4.28 -6.05 -13.71
N SER A 65 -4.43 -6.04 -12.38
CA SER A 65 -3.47 -5.36 -11.50
C SER A 65 -2.07 -5.96 -11.56
N ILE A 66 -1.95 -7.28 -11.76
CA ILE A 66 -0.65 -7.93 -11.98
C ILE A 66 -0.01 -7.45 -13.29
N VAL A 67 -0.78 -7.38 -14.38
CA VAL A 67 -0.28 -6.87 -15.67
C VAL A 67 0.14 -5.41 -15.55
N ASP A 68 -0.64 -4.58 -14.87
CA ASP A 68 -0.32 -3.17 -14.65
C ASP A 68 0.94 -2.99 -13.78
N ALA A 69 1.12 -3.84 -12.76
CA ALA A 69 2.33 -3.85 -11.94
C ALA A 69 3.57 -4.18 -12.78
N MET A 70 3.51 -5.22 -13.61
CA MET A 70 4.62 -5.56 -14.52
C MET A 70 4.89 -4.43 -15.51
N ARG A 71 3.84 -3.86 -16.12
CA ARG A 71 3.96 -2.74 -17.06
C ARG A 71 4.61 -1.51 -16.44
N SER A 72 4.34 -1.24 -15.16
CA SER A 72 4.91 -0.10 -14.43
C SER A 72 6.43 -0.20 -14.26
N LEU A 73 6.98 -1.41 -14.32
CA LEU A 73 8.43 -1.65 -14.28
C LEU A 73 9.07 -1.69 -15.69
N VAL A 74 8.32 -2.06 -16.73
CA VAL A 74 8.84 -2.18 -18.12
C VAL A 74 8.41 -1.04 -19.05
N THR A 75 7.72 -0.04 -18.52
CA THR A 75 7.33 1.19 -19.21
C THR A 75 7.80 2.38 -18.38
N PRO A 76 8.43 3.40 -18.98
CA PRO A 76 8.79 4.61 -18.26
C PRO A 76 7.56 5.20 -17.56
N THR A 77 7.68 5.47 -16.26
CA THR A 77 6.62 6.11 -15.49
C THR A 77 6.35 7.51 -16.06
N PRO A 78 5.08 7.90 -16.26
CA PRO A 78 4.74 9.25 -16.71
C PRO A 78 5.34 10.34 -15.80
N GLU A 79 5.71 11.48 -16.39
CA GLU A 79 6.28 12.59 -15.64
C GLU A 79 5.33 13.07 -14.53
N GLY A 80 5.84 13.16 -13.30
CA GLY A 80 5.07 13.59 -12.14
C GLY A 80 4.11 12.55 -11.55
N ASP A 81 4.14 11.31 -12.04
CA ASP A 81 3.34 10.18 -11.53
C ASP A 81 4.21 9.06 -10.93
N TRP A 82 3.57 8.08 -10.31
CA TRP A 82 4.20 6.92 -9.69
C TRP A 82 3.23 5.75 -9.54
N PHE A 83 3.78 4.56 -9.24
CA PHE A 83 3.02 3.37 -8.89
C PHE A 83 3.31 2.93 -7.45
N SER A 84 2.42 2.12 -6.88
CA SER A 84 2.63 1.52 -5.55
C SER A 84 3.14 0.10 -5.73
N THR A 85 4.16 -0.28 -4.95
CA THR A 85 4.66 -1.65 -4.93
C THR A 85 5.25 -1.98 -3.56
N GLY A 86 5.01 -3.19 -3.07
CA GLY A 86 5.63 -3.74 -1.87
C GLY A 86 7.09 -4.08 -2.16
N VAL A 87 8.00 -3.31 -1.60
CA VAL A 87 9.44 -3.45 -1.86
C VAL A 87 10.25 -3.40 -0.57
N TYR A 88 11.50 -3.85 -0.67
CA TYR A 88 12.40 -3.91 0.48
C TYR A 88 12.76 -2.50 0.97
N THR A 89 12.68 -2.28 2.28
CA THR A 89 12.74 -0.93 2.87
C THR A 89 14.13 -0.38 3.14
N THR A 90 15.20 -1.18 3.05
CA THR A 90 16.55 -0.70 3.37
C THR A 90 16.95 0.48 2.48
N GLY A 91 17.35 1.59 3.11
CA GLY A 91 17.68 2.83 2.40
C GLY A 91 16.48 3.69 1.98
N ASN A 92 15.26 3.38 2.44
CA ASN A 92 14.10 4.23 2.18
C ASN A 92 14.27 5.64 2.78
N PRO A 93 13.81 6.70 2.09
CA PRO A 93 13.98 8.08 2.57
C PRO A 93 12.88 8.53 3.54
N TYR A 94 11.86 7.69 3.80
CA TYR A 94 10.65 8.09 4.53
C TYR A 94 10.75 7.86 6.04
N GLY A 95 11.80 7.17 6.52
CA GLY A 95 11.96 6.80 7.92
C GLY A 95 11.10 5.60 8.36
N ILE A 96 10.66 4.77 7.40
CA ILE A 96 10.02 3.49 7.66
C ILE A 96 11.09 2.49 8.10
N ALA A 97 10.74 1.56 8.99
CA ALA A 97 11.62 0.50 9.46
C ALA A 97 12.27 -0.27 8.30
N GLU A 98 13.55 -0.57 8.45
CA GLU A 98 14.31 -1.34 7.46
C GLU A 98 14.03 -2.84 7.59
N ASP A 99 14.51 -3.59 6.59
CA ASP A 99 14.48 -5.05 6.56
C ASP A 99 13.05 -5.65 6.64
N ILE A 100 12.10 -4.99 5.98
CA ILE A 100 10.73 -5.47 5.74
C ILE A 100 10.35 -5.20 4.28
N VAL A 101 9.25 -5.81 3.82
CA VAL A 101 8.59 -5.46 2.57
C VAL A 101 7.43 -4.52 2.89
N PHE A 102 7.46 -3.30 2.36
CA PHE A 102 6.47 -2.26 2.65
C PHE A 102 6.05 -1.59 1.34
N SER A 103 4.74 -1.43 1.10
CA SER A 103 4.26 -0.74 -0.10
C SER A 103 4.60 0.75 -0.04
N MET A 104 5.25 1.26 -1.08
CA MET A 104 5.74 2.65 -1.16
C MET A 104 5.60 3.19 -2.59
N PRO A 105 5.60 4.53 -2.79
CA PRO A 105 5.54 5.12 -4.12
C PRO A 105 6.88 4.97 -4.83
N CYS A 106 6.84 4.39 -6.02
CA CYS A 106 7.98 4.08 -6.86
C CYS A 106 7.77 4.62 -8.28
N ARG A 107 8.87 4.95 -8.95
CA ARG A 107 8.87 5.26 -10.39
C ARG A 107 9.98 4.48 -11.09
N SER A 108 9.79 4.21 -12.36
CA SER A 108 10.70 3.39 -13.18
C SER A 108 11.03 4.09 -14.49
N LYS A 109 12.21 3.78 -15.04
CA LYS A 109 12.61 4.14 -16.40
C LYS A 109 12.10 3.13 -17.44
N GLY A 110 11.40 2.08 -17.03
CA GLY A 110 10.93 1.01 -17.90
C GLY A 110 11.99 -0.06 -18.19
N ASP A 111 13.04 -0.13 -17.38
CA ASP A 111 14.16 -1.07 -17.50
C ASP A 111 14.04 -2.28 -16.56
N GLY A 112 12.91 -2.42 -15.87
CA GLY A 112 12.64 -3.47 -14.89
C GLY A 112 13.00 -3.08 -13.45
N ASP A 113 13.72 -1.98 -13.25
CA ASP A 113 14.09 -1.46 -11.93
C ASP A 113 13.20 -0.27 -11.53
N TYR A 114 13.34 0.23 -10.31
CA TYR A 114 12.60 1.37 -9.80
C TYR A 114 13.43 2.21 -8.82
N GLU A 115 12.97 3.43 -8.58
CA GLU A 115 13.44 4.26 -7.48
C GLU A 115 12.26 4.78 -6.65
N LEU A 116 12.51 5.00 -5.35
CA LEU A 116 11.54 5.59 -4.44
C LEU A 116 11.33 7.07 -4.74
N VAL A 117 10.08 7.52 -4.72
CA VAL A 117 9.73 8.93 -4.95
C VAL A 117 10.05 9.77 -3.71
N LYS A 118 10.96 10.76 -3.83
CA LYS A 118 11.41 11.54 -2.66
C LYS A 118 10.44 12.66 -2.25
N ASP A 119 9.73 13.25 -3.21
CA ASP A 119 8.94 14.47 -3.01
C ASP A 119 7.50 14.16 -2.60
N VAL A 120 7.33 13.43 -1.51
CA VAL A 120 6.01 13.03 -0.99
C VAL A 120 5.71 13.77 0.31
N ALA A 121 4.58 14.46 0.37
CA ALA A 121 4.15 15.17 1.56
C ALA A 121 3.71 14.19 2.64
N MET A 122 4.02 14.52 3.90
CA MET A 122 3.66 13.73 5.06
C MET A 122 3.03 14.65 6.10
N ASP A 123 1.85 14.29 6.60
CA ASP A 123 1.23 14.91 7.76
C ASP A 123 1.05 13.89 8.90
N ASP A 124 0.65 14.37 10.08
CA ASP A 124 0.48 13.50 11.26
C ASP A 124 -0.56 12.40 11.03
N PHE A 125 -1.57 12.68 10.21
CA PHE A 125 -2.62 11.73 9.88
C PHE A 125 -2.09 10.56 9.05
N LEU A 126 -1.39 10.86 7.95
CA LEU A 126 -0.80 9.87 7.07
C LEU A 126 0.28 9.08 7.81
N TRP A 127 1.18 9.77 8.52
CA TRP A 127 2.26 9.14 9.27
C TRP A 127 1.74 8.22 10.38
N GLY A 128 0.73 8.65 11.14
CA GLY A 128 0.12 7.84 12.18
C GLY A 128 -0.48 6.54 11.66
N ARG A 129 -0.95 6.50 10.41
CA ARG A 129 -1.46 5.26 9.76
C ARG A 129 -0.34 4.40 9.19
N ILE A 130 0.67 5.01 8.56
CA ILE A 130 1.87 4.31 8.08
C ILE A 130 2.51 3.53 9.23
N LYS A 131 2.67 4.14 10.40
CA LYS A 131 3.26 3.48 11.58
C LYS A 131 2.41 2.34 12.14
N LYS A 132 1.08 2.38 11.98
CA LYS A 132 0.22 1.25 12.36
C LYS A 132 0.44 0.05 11.45
N SER A 133 0.56 0.28 10.14
CA SER A 133 0.86 -0.78 9.18
C SER A 133 2.28 -1.33 9.33
N GLU A 134 3.24 -0.45 9.62
CA GLU A 134 4.61 -0.85 9.92
C GLU A 134 4.68 -1.74 11.18
N ALA A 135 3.94 -1.40 12.23
CA ALA A 135 3.88 -2.21 13.44
C ALA A 135 3.35 -3.62 13.19
N GLU A 136 2.35 -3.77 12.30
CA GLU A 136 1.86 -5.07 11.85
C GLU A 136 2.97 -5.87 11.13
N LEU A 137 3.64 -5.26 10.14
CA LEU A 137 4.72 -5.92 9.39
C LEU A 137 5.89 -6.35 10.28
N ILE A 138 6.25 -5.54 11.28
CA ILE A 138 7.28 -5.92 12.26
C ILE A 138 6.82 -7.11 13.11
N ALA A 139 5.54 -7.17 13.48
CA ALA A 139 4.99 -8.32 14.20
C ALA A 139 4.97 -9.58 13.32
N GLU A 140 4.57 -9.48 12.06
CA GLU A 140 4.63 -10.57 11.08
C GLU A 140 6.04 -11.08 10.88
N LYS A 141 7.01 -10.18 10.65
CA LYS A 141 8.43 -10.53 10.55
C LYS A 141 8.93 -11.35 11.74
N ARG A 142 8.63 -10.92 12.97
CA ARG A 142 8.98 -11.67 14.19
C ARG A 142 8.29 -13.02 14.27
N CYS A 143 7.03 -13.11 13.83
CA CYS A 143 6.29 -14.37 13.80
C CYS A 143 6.90 -15.37 12.81
N VAL A 144 7.48 -14.90 11.72
CA VAL A 144 8.16 -15.72 10.70
C VAL A 144 9.68 -15.81 10.87
N ALA A 145 10.26 -15.39 12.00
CA ALA A 145 11.72 -15.39 12.22
C ALA A 145 12.39 -16.75 11.99
N HIS A 146 11.65 -17.84 12.25
CA HIS A 146 12.08 -19.22 12.02
C HIS A 146 12.21 -19.58 10.52
N LEU A 147 11.67 -18.76 9.62
CA LEU A 147 11.76 -18.89 8.16
C LEU A 147 12.72 -17.87 7.55
N THR A 148 13.01 -16.76 8.23
CA THR A 148 13.90 -15.70 7.73
C THR A 148 15.34 -15.82 8.22
N GLY A 149 15.62 -16.73 9.16
CA GLY A 149 16.95 -16.91 9.74
C GLY A 149 17.25 -15.98 10.92
N GLU A 150 16.24 -15.30 11.47
CA GLU A 150 16.35 -14.39 12.62
C GLU A 150 16.20 -15.10 13.98
N GLY A 151 16.07 -16.43 13.98
CA GLY A 151 16.01 -17.26 15.18
C GLY A 151 14.59 -17.74 15.49
N ASN A 152 14.21 -17.71 16.77
CA ASN A 152 12.93 -18.26 17.20
C ASN A 152 11.78 -17.29 16.87
N ALA A 153 10.68 -17.85 16.37
CA ALA A 153 9.45 -17.12 16.12
C ALA A 153 8.82 -16.57 17.41
N PHE A 154 8.29 -15.36 17.32
CA PHE A 154 7.40 -14.78 18.33
C PHE A 154 6.20 -14.14 17.63
N CYS A 155 5.02 -14.74 17.81
CA CYS A 155 3.78 -14.32 17.15
C CYS A 155 2.89 -13.55 18.12
N ASP A 156 2.83 -12.24 17.94
CA ASP A 156 1.93 -11.31 18.62
C ASP A 156 1.24 -10.44 17.56
N LEU A 157 0.51 -11.12 16.68
CA LEU A 157 -0.21 -10.48 15.59
C LEU A 157 -1.53 -9.90 16.10
N PRO A 158 -1.96 -8.73 15.59
CA PRO A 158 -3.33 -8.29 15.79
C PRO A 158 -4.32 -9.35 15.28
N GLY A 159 -5.57 -9.29 15.74
CA GLY A 159 -6.64 -10.14 15.21
C GLY A 159 -6.81 -9.99 13.69
N ASP A 160 -7.76 -10.72 13.09
CA ASP A 160 -7.90 -10.82 11.62
C ASP A 160 -7.77 -9.48 10.87
N THR A 161 -6.65 -9.31 10.16
CA THR A 161 -6.36 -8.17 9.29
C THR A 161 -6.43 -8.53 7.81
N MET A 162 -6.87 -9.74 7.46
CA MET A 162 -7.03 -10.18 6.08
C MET A 162 -8.05 -9.28 5.36
N LEU A 163 -7.76 -8.94 4.10
CA LEU A 163 -8.68 -8.13 3.33
C LEU A 163 -9.93 -8.94 2.96
N PRO A 164 -11.14 -8.38 3.16
CA PRO A 164 -12.37 -9.04 2.74
C PRO A 164 -12.33 -9.31 1.24
N GLY A 165 -12.63 -10.55 0.84
CA GLY A 165 -12.70 -10.91 -0.58
C GLY A 165 -11.51 -11.70 -1.11
N GLU A 166 -10.50 -11.93 -0.27
CA GLU A 166 -9.36 -12.79 -0.56
C GLU A 166 -9.62 -14.21 -0.05
N MET A 167 -9.02 -15.21 -0.71
CA MET A 167 -9.10 -16.64 -0.34
C MET A 167 -7.80 -17.09 0.29
#